data_AF-A0A355TRC9-F1
#
_entry.id   AF-A0A355TRC9-F1
#
_cell.length_a   1.000
_cell.length_b   1.000
_cell.length_c   1.000
_cell.angle_alpha   90.00
_cell.angle_beta   90.00
_cell.angle_gamma   90.00
#
_symmetry.space_group_name_H-M   'P 1'
#
loop_
_entity.id
_entity.type
_entity.pdbx_description
1 polymer ?
#
loop_
_entity_poly.entity_id
_entity_poly.type
_entity_poly.pdbx_seq_one_letter_code
_entity_poly.pdbx_strand_id
1 'polypeptide(L)'
;PPHIHGDTDIIKKEIRIKESVYDGAVNGNGRDRMTIAHEIGHLLLLGMFGIKLQRNFKKDKLLPYRSPEWQAKCFAAELLIPADLTKDMTPKEIAQKCGVSKAAANYQYNVNRNLKEKGIL
;
A
#
# COMPACT_ATOMS: atom_id res chain seq x y z
N PRO A 1 2.19 -13.38 15.86
CA PRO A 1 2.90 -12.54 16.87
C PRO A 1 2.14 -11.22 17.11
N PRO A 2 2.25 -10.61 18.30
CA PRO A 2 1.40 -9.48 18.71
C PRO A 2 1.45 -8.24 17.80
N HIS A 3 2.55 -8.07 17.04
CA HIS A 3 2.78 -6.94 16.14
C HIS A 3 2.43 -7.24 14.66
N ILE A 4 1.99 -8.46 14.36
CA ILE A 4 1.59 -8.83 12.99
C ILE A 4 0.11 -8.51 12.84
N HIS A 5 -0.18 -7.58 11.92
CA HIS A 5 -1.54 -7.15 11.58
C HIS A 5 -2.13 -7.99 10.43
N GLY A 6 -1.27 -8.48 9.55
CA GLY A 6 -1.54 -9.46 8.51
C GLY A 6 -0.23 -9.99 7.95
N ASP A 7 -0.31 -11.09 7.20
CA ASP A 7 0.83 -11.66 6.48
C ASP A 7 0.36 -12.43 5.24
N THR A 8 1.26 -12.55 4.26
CA THR A 8 1.01 -13.24 2.99
C THR A 8 1.94 -14.44 2.83
N ASP A 9 1.37 -15.62 2.63
CA ASP A 9 2.09 -16.82 2.18
C ASP A 9 1.97 -16.94 0.66
N ILE A 10 3.02 -16.52 -0.04
CA ILE A 10 3.05 -16.52 -1.51
C ILE A 10 3.10 -17.93 -2.13
N ILE A 11 3.54 -18.95 -1.39
CA ILE A 11 3.63 -20.32 -1.89
C ILE A 11 2.23 -20.95 -1.87
N LYS A 12 1.53 -20.79 -0.74
CA LYS A 12 0.15 -21.27 -0.58
C LYS A 12 -0.88 -20.35 -1.24
N LYS A 13 -0.48 -19.13 -1.60
CA LYS A 13 -1.35 -18.07 -2.11
C LYS A 13 -2.44 -17.67 -1.11
N GLU A 14 -2.05 -17.58 0.16
CA GLU A 14 -2.95 -17.27 1.27
C GLU A 14 -2.59 -15.92 1.87
N ILE A 15 -3.60 -15.11 2.17
CA ILE A 15 -3.47 -13.91 2.99
C ILE A 15 -4.13 -14.21 4.33
N ARG A 16 -3.40 -13.96 5.42
CA ARG A 16 -3.88 -14.11 6.79
C ARG A 16 -3.96 -12.74 7.42
N ILE A 17 -5.16 -12.36 7.87
CA ILE A 17 -5.40 -11.08 8.52
C ILE A 17 -5.82 -11.33 9.95
N LYS A 18 -5.31 -10.52 10.89
CA LYS A 18 -5.79 -10.54 12.27
C LYS A 18 -7.27 -10.12 12.28
N GLU A 19 -8.13 -10.87 12.97
CA GLU A 19 -9.58 -10.59 13.04
C GLU A 19 -9.90 -9.12 13.37
N SER A 20 -9.21 -8.53 14.36
CA SER A 20 -9.40 -7.11 14.71
C SER A 20 -9.10 -6.13 13.56
N VAL A 21 -8.20 -6.48 12.64
CA VAL A 21 -7.87 -5.69 11.45
C VAL A 21 -8.96 -5.89 10.40
N TYR A 22 -9.45 -7.12 10.23
CA TYR A 22 -10.60 -7.38 9.36
C TYR A 22 -11.83 -6.58 9.80
N ASP A 23 -12.20 -6.68 11.08
CA ASP A 23 -13.34 -5.96 11.65
C ASP A 23 -13.14 -4.44 11.55
N GLY A 24 -11.93 -3.96 11.82
CA GLY A 24 -11.59 -2.55 11.66
C GLY A 24 -11.81 -2.07 10.21
N ALA A 25 -11.35 -2.85 9.22
CA ALA A 25 -11.53 -2.53 7.82
C ALA A 25 -13.00 -2.52 7.39
N VAL A 26 -13.79 -3.50 7.86
CA VAL A 26 -15.25 -3.55 7.66
C VAL A 26 -15.94 -2.32 8.25
N ASN A 27 -15.49 -1.87 9.41
CA ASN A 27 -15.98 -0.65 10.07
C ASN A 27 -15.41 0.66 9.48
N GLY A 28 -14.72 0.60 8.33
CA GLY A 28 -14.20 1.78 7.65
C GLY A 28 -12.90 2.35 8.23
N ASN A 29 -12.18 1.60 9.07
CA ASN A 29 -10.86 2.01 9.53
C ASN A 29 -9.87 2.03 8.36
N GLY A 30 -9.47 3.24 7.96
CA GLY A 30 -8.57 3.43 6.83
C GLY A 30 -7.17 2.83 7.01
N ARG A 31 -6.66 2.67 8.25
CA ARG A 31 -5.37 2.00 8.48
C ARG A 31 -5.50 0.51 8.19
N ASP A 32 -6.56 -0.11 8.66
CA ASP A 32 -6.76 -1.55 8.50
C ASP A 32 -7.06 -1.91 7.04
N ARG A 33 -7.82 -1.07 6.33
CA ARG A 33 -8.00 -1.18 4.87
C ARG A 33 -6.66 -1.13 4.13
N MET A 34 -5.77 -0.19 4.50
CA MET A 34 -4.42 -0.10 3.93
C MET A 34 -3.60 -1.35 4.23
N THR A 35 -3.69 -1.93 5.44
CA THR A 35 -3.00 -3.18 5.78
C THR A 35 -3.46 -4.33 4.89
N ILE A 36 -4.77 -4.52 4.71
CA ILE A 36 -5.28 -5.59 3.83
C ILE A 36 -4.85 -5.37 2.38
N ALA A 37 -4.94 -4.13 1.88
CA ALA A 37 -4.47 -3.79 0.53
C ALA A 37 -2.96 -4.03 0.34
N HIS A 38 -2.15 -3.84 1.39
CA HIS A 38 -0.71 -4.14 1.38
C HIS A 38 -0.46 -5.64 1.19
N GLU A 39 -1.15 -6.49 1.93
CA GLU A 39 -1.02 -7.95 1.79
C GLU A 39 -1.53 -8.44 0.42
N ILE A 40 -2.59 -7.84 -0.12
CA ILE A 40 -3.02 -8.10 -1.50
C ILE A 40 -1.90 -7.73 -2.49
N GLY A 41 -1.23 -6.60 -2.27
CA GLY A 41 -0.06 -6.19 -3.05
C GLY A 41 1.07 -7.23 -3.01
N HIS A 42 1.39 -7.75 -1.82
CA HIS A 42 2.36 -8.83 -1.67
C HIS A 42 1.98 -10.06 -2.50
N LEU A 43 0.73 -10.52 -2.39
CA LEU A 43 0.29 -11.72 -3.11
C LEU A 43 0.34 -11.53 -4.63
N LEU A 44 -0.15 -10.40 -5.14
CA LEU A 44 -0.18 -10.13 -6.58
C LEU A 44 1.23 -9.94 -7.15
N LEU A 45 2.04 -9.06 -6.55
CA LEU A 45 3.34 -8.69 -7.09
C LEU A 45 4.36 -9.83 -6.96
N LEU A 46 4.42 -10.47 -5.79
CA LEU A 46 5.42 -11.50 -5.50
C LEU A 46 4.93 -12.90 -5.90
N GLY A 47 3.66 -13.21 -5.64
CA GLY A 47 3.09 -14.54 -5.83
C GLY A 47 2.55 -14.81 -7.24
N MET A 48 2.00 -13.79 -7.92
CA MET A 48 1.38 -13.98 -9.25
C MET A 48 2.23 -13.44 -10.40
N PHE A 49 2.79 -12.24 -10.24
CA PHE A 49 3.59 -11.60 -11.30
C PHE A 49 5.08 -11.94 -11.23
N GLY A 50 5.51 -12.66 -10.19
CA GLY A 50 6.88 -13.15 -10.06
C GLY A 50 7.92 -12.03 -9.98
N ILE A 51 7.55 -10.84 -9.47
CA ILE A 51 8.49 -9.76 -9.21
C ILE A 51 9.46 -10.28 -8.15
N LYS A 52 10.68 -10.61 -8.58
CA LYS A 52 11.64 -11.36 -7.75
C LYS A 52 12.06 -10.53 -6.55
N LEU A 53 12.04 -11.17 -5.36
CA LEU A 53 12.69 -10.68 -4.16
C LEU A 53 14.18 -10.43 -4.47
N GLN A 54 14.60 -9.16 -4.56
CA GLN A 54 16.03 -8.85 -4.64
C GLN A 54 16.67 -9.21 -3.29
N ARG A 55 17.32 -10.36 -3.23
CA ARG A 55 18.14 -10.76 -2.07
C ARG A 55 19.42 -9.94 -2.08
N ASN A 56 19.49 -8.94 -1.22
CA ASN A 56 20.68 -8.11 -1.09
C ASN A 56 21.68 -8.77 -0.13
N PHE A 57 22.62 -9.53 -0.68
CA PHE A 57 23.71 -10.15 0.08
C PHE A 57 24.87 -9.20 0.39
N LYS A 58 24.87 -8.00 -0.21
CA LYS A 58 25.82 -6.92 0.07
C LYS A 58 25.12 -5.82 0.86
N LYS A 59 25.84 -5.12 1.76
CA LYS A 59 25.32 -3.97 2.53
C LYS A 59 25.01 -2.73 1.66
N ASP A 60 24.82 -2.89 0.35
CA ASP A 60 24.47 -1.79 -0.52
C ASP A 60 23.06 -1.31 -0.19
N LYS A 61 22.81 0.00 -0.24
CA LYS A 61 21.49 0.55 0.07
C LYS A 61 20.50 0.11 -1.03
N LEU A 62 19.61 -0.83 -0.72
CA LEU A 62 18.53 -1.23 -1.64
C LEU A 62 17.74 0.01 -2.05
N LEU A 63 17.64 0.24 -3.36
CA LEU A 63 16.79 1.30 -3.90
C LEU A 63 15.33 1.00 -3.52
N PRO A 64 14.55 1.99 -3.04
CA PRO A 64 13.19 1.76 -2.53
C PRO A 64 12.31 0.94 -3.48
N TYR A 65 12.34 1.24 -4.79
CA TYR A 65 11.54 0.55 -5.81
C TYR A 65 11.91 -0.92 -6.03
N ARG A 66 13.02 -1.41 -5.46
CA ARG A 66 13.43 -2.82 -5.50
C ARG A 66 13.01 -3.59 -4.23
N SER A 67 12.44 -2.89 -3.25
CA SER A 67 11.97 -3.49 -2.01
C SER A 67 10.53 -4.02 -2.20
N PRO A 68 10.28 -5.31 -1.95
CA PRO A 68 8.94 -5.90 -1.95
C PRO A 68 7.95 -5.14 -1.07
N GLU A 69 8.38 -4.77 0.14
CA GLU A 69 7.56 -4.00 1.08
C GLU A 69 7.21 -2.62 0.55
N TRP A 70 8.14 -1.95 -0.13
CA TRP A 70 7.87 -0.65 -0.73
C TRP A 70 6.93 -0.78 -1.92
N GLN A 71 7.13 -1.80 -2.76
CA GLN A 71 6.26 -2.07 -3.90
C GLN A 71 4.83 -2.40 -3.47
N ALA A 72 4.65 -3.28 -2.48
CA ALA A 72 3.33 -3.59 -1.90
C ALA A 72 2.66 -2.35 -1.30
N LYS A 73 3.42 -1.50 -0.62
CA LYS A 73 2.91 -0.23 -0.08
C LYS A 73 2.48 0.74 -1.19
N CYS A 74 3.24 0.85 -2.27
CA CYS A 74 2.87 1.66 -3.43
C CYS A 74 1.61 1.12 -4.12
N PHE A 75 1.52 -0.20 -4.28
CA PHE A 75 0.32 -0.85 -4.81
C PHE A 75 -0.91 -0.54 -3.95
N ALA A 76 -0.81 -0.70 -2.63
CA ALA A 76 -1.91 -0.43 -1.71
C ALA A 76 -2.37 1.04 -1.77
N ALA A 77 -1.41 1.97 -1.87
CA ALA A 77 -1.70 3.39 -2.00
C ALA A 77 -2.45 3.70 -3.30
N GLU A 78 -2.01 3.18 -4.45
CA GLU A 78 -2.68 3.41 -5.73
C GLU A 78 -4.05 2.71 -5.81
N LEU A 79 -4.17 1.51 -5.23
CA LEU A 79 -5.43 0.77 -5.19
C LEU A 79 -6.50 1.52 -4.39
N LEU A 80 -6.13 2.10 -3.24
CA LEU A 80 -7.08 2.77 -2.36
C LEU A 80 -7.21 4.27 -2.63
N ILE A 81 -6.17 4.89 -3.18
CA ILE A 81 -6.06 6.33 -3.43
C ILE A 81 -5.54 6.57 -4.86
N PRO A 82 -6.34 6.21 -5.88
CA PRO A 82 -5.91 6.30 -7.28
C PRO A 82 -5.54 7.73 -7.65
N ALA A 83 -4.32 7.92 -8.18
CA ALA A 83 -3.72 9.22 -8.36
C ALA A 83 -4.46 10.05 -9.42
N ASP A 84 -4.89 9.41 -10.51
CA ASP A 84 -5.68 10.01 -11.59
C ASP A 84 -7.00 10.61 -11.10
N LEU A 85 -7.67 9.94 -10.15
CA LEU A 85 -8.93 10.41 -9.56
C LEU A 85 -8.73 11.42 -8.44
N THR A 86 -7.57 11.41 -7.77
CA THR A 86 -7.32 12.21 -6.56
C THR A 86 -6.36 13.38 -6.75
N LYS A 87 -5.81 13.56 -7.96
CA LYS A 87 -4.79 14.57 -8.25
C LYS A 87 -5.20 16.02 -7.94
N ASP A 88 -6.50 16.32 -8.05
CA ASP A 88 -7.07 17.65 -7.80
C ASP A 88 -7.78 17.78 -6.44
N MET A 89 -7.70 16.74 -5.59
CA MET A 89 -8.35 16.71 -4.28
C MET A 89 -7.43 17.19 -3.17
N THR A 90 -8.02 17.82 -2.15
CA THR A 90 -7.34 18.13 -0.88
C THR A 90 -7.13 16.86 -0.05
N PRO A 91 -6.18 16.82 0.90
CA PRO A 91 -6.01 15.68 1.81
C PRO A 91 -7.28 15.32 2.59
N LYS A 92 -8.14 16.30 2.88
CA LYS A 92 -9.42 16.07 3.56
C LYS A 92 -10.39 15.30 2.65
N GLU A 93 -10.53 15.73 1.40
CA GLU A 93 -11.38 15.05 0.41
C GLU A 93 -10.87 13.66 0.10
N ILE A 94 -9.55 13.49 -0.02
CA ILE A 94 -8.93 12.17 -0.21
C ILE A 94 -9.29 11.25 0.96
N ALA A 95 -9.06 11.67 2.20
CA ALA A 95 -9.37 10.85 3.37
C ALA A 95 -10.85 10.43 3.42
N GLN A 96 -11.76 11.36 3.11
CA GLN A 96 -13.20 11.13 3.14
C GLN A 96 -13.67 10.24 1.98
N LYS A 97 -13.34 10.58 0.73
CA LYS A 97 -13.82 9.87 -0.46
C LYS A 97 -13.16 8.50 -0.63
N CYS A 98 -11.89 8.38 -0.24
CA CYS A 98 -11.15 7.12 -0.37
C CYS A 98 -11.26 6.24 0.88
N GLY A 99 -11.82 6.74 1.99
CA GLY A 99 -11.98 5.98 3.24
C GLY A 99 -10.64 5.59 3.89
N VAL A 100 -9.65 6.47 3.82
CA VAL A 100 -8.28 6.23 4.32
C VAL A 100 -7.93 7.16 5.48
N SER A 101 -6.86 6.82 6.22
CA SER A 101 -6.39 7.70 7.29
C SER A 101 -5.92 9.06 6.75
N LYS A 102 -6.02 10.11 7.57
CA LYS A 102 -5.47 11.44 7.24
C LYS A 102 -3.98 11.38 6.89
N ALA A 103 -3.21 10.50 7.53
CA ALA A 103 -1.79 10.33 7.26
C ALA A 103 -1.55 9.78 5.83
N ALA A 104 -2.30 8.75 5.43
CA ALA A 104 -2.22 8.20 4.08
C ALA A 104 -2.66 9.22 3.02
N ALA A 105 -3.74 9.96 3.29
CA ALA A 105 -4.23 11.01 2.40
C ALA A 105 -3.21 12.14 2.18
N ASN A 106 -2.56 12.62 3.25
CA ASN A 106 -1.50 13.63 3.15
C ASN A 106 -0.29 13.11 2.38
N TYR A 107 0.08 11.84 2.58
CA TYR A 107 1.17 11.23 1.82
C TYR A 107 0.85 11.21 0.33
N GLN A 108 -0.33 10.71 -0.06
CA GLN A 108 -0.72 10.63 -1.47
C GLN A 108 -0.87 12.02 -2.10
N TYR A 109 -1.42 13.00 -1.38
CA TYR A 109 -1.50 14.38 -1.87
C TYR A 109 -0.12 14.91 -2.27
N ASN A 110 0.91 14.69 -1.44
CA ASN A 110 2.28 15.10 -1.76
C ASN A 110 2.86 14.32 -2.94
N VAL A 111 2.56 13.03 -3.07
CA VAL A 111 2.94 12.23 -4.24
C VAL A 111 2.31 12.80 -5.51
N ASN A 112 1.00 13.04 -5.51
CA ASN A 112 0.26 13.60 -6.66
C ASN A 112 0.82 14.97 -7.06
N ARG A 113 1.11 15.85 -6.09
CA ARG A 113 1.75 17.15 -6.34
C ARG A 113 3.10 17.00 -7.05
N ASN A 114 3.96 16.10 -6.57
CA ASN A 114 5.26 15.84 -7.19
C ASN A 114 5.13 15.24 -8.60
N LEU A 115 4.09 14.43 -8.85
CA LEU A 115 3.83 13.86 -10.17
C LEU A 115 3.34 14.91 -11.17
N LYS A 116 2.49 15.85 -10.72
CA LYS A 116 2.08 17.03 -11.51
C LYS A 116 3.26 17.92 -11.87
N GLU A 117 4.13 18.23 -10.92
CA GLU A 117 5.35 19.02 -11.14
C GLU A 117 6.28 18.38 -12.20
N LYS A 118 6.20 17.06 -12.37
CA LYS A 118 6.94 16.29 -13.39
C LYS A 118 6.18 16.09 -14.71
N GLY A 119 4.96 16.60 -14.84
CA GLY A 119 4.12 16.44 -16.02
C GLY A 119 3.61 15.01 -16.25
N ILE A 120 3.55 14.18 -15.20
CA ILE A 120 3.07 12.79 -15.27
C ILE A 120 1.53 12.72 -15.09
N LEU A 121 0.97 13.62 -14.27
CA LEU A 121 -0.47 13.75 -13.98
C LEU A 121 -1.07 15.06 -14.48
#